data_AF-A0A7Y2XNU7-F1
#
_entry.id   AF-A0A7Y2XNU7-F1
#
_cell.length_a   1.000
_cell.length_b   1.000
_cell.length_c   1.000
_cell.angle_alpha   90.00
_cell.angle_beta   90.00
_cell.angle_gamma   90.00
#
_symmetry.space_group_name_H-M   'P 1'
#
loop_
_entity.id
_entity.type
_entity.pdbx_description
1 polymer ?
#
loop_
_entity_poly.entity_id
_entity_poly.type
_entity_poly.pdbx_seq_one_letter_code
_entity_poly.pdbx_strand_id
1 'polypeptide(L)'
;MDILTTILNPGVLFFILGFVAIMLNSNLSIPDSVVKFVSLYLMLSIGFKGGISLHHSSLFGDGLIIIATIIAMSALVPIYSYFILKKKLGVVDAAAIGATYGSNSTLTYITAAGFLTSIGVEYAGYMTVALVVMETPAIIFAIVMAHLATRGKKNAQSTPAVIKEALTDGTLLVLVGSMLIGYILTALGTEKSPLSTFIGGDMFTGMLVFFLLYMGTLVGKRF
;
A
#
# COMPACT_ATOMS: atom_id res chain seq x y z
N MET A 1 -19.65 -4.20 -17.32
CA MET A 1 -20.13 -3.28 -16.27
C MET A 1 -20.57 -2.00 -16.94
N ASP A 2 -21.74 -1.50 -16.56
CA ASP A 2 -22.23 -0.20 -17.04
C ASP A 2 -21.46 0.92 -16.33
N ILE A 3 -20.98 1.93 -17.04
CA ILE A 3 -20.17 3.03 -16.48
C ILE A 3 -20.90 3.71 -15.32
N LEU A 4 -22.23 3.80 -15.42
CA LEU A 4 -23.08 4.36 -14.39
C LEU A 4 -22.94 3.61 -13.06
N THR A 5 -22.90 2.27 -13.10
CA THR A 5 -22.78 1.43 -11.90
C THR A 5 -21.43 1.56 -11.22
N THR A 6 -20.37 1.83 -11.99
CA THR A 6 -19.03 2.08 -11.46
C THR A 6 -18.94 3.45 -10.76
N ILE A 7 -19.51 4.49 -11.36
CA ILE A 7 -19.49 5.85 -10.79
C ILE A 7 -20.40 5.94 -9.55
N LEU A 8 -21.52 5.20 -9.55
CA LEU A 8 -22.47 5.17 -8.43
C LEU A 8 -22.07 4.16 -7.32
N ASN A 9 -20.86 3.62 -7.35
CA ASN A 9 -20.35 2.78 -6.27
C ASN A 9 -20.22 3.59 -4.96
N PRO A 10 -20.60 3.04 -3.78
CA PRO A 10 -20.54 3.77 -2.52
C PRO A 10 -19.20 4.45 -2.24
N GLY A 11 -18.08 3.76 -2.50
CA GLY A 11 -16.76 4.35 -2.27
C GLY A 11 -16.51 5.61 -3.11
N VAL A 12 -16.89 5.57 -4.40
CA VAL A 12 -16.77 6.71 -5.31
C VAL A 12 -17.69 7.85 -4.88
N LEU A 13 -18.92 7.55 -4.47
CA LEU A 13 -19.87 8.55 -3.97
C LEU A 13 -19.37 9.25 -2.71
N PHE A 14 -18.78 8.53 -1.76
CA PHE A 14 -18.18 9.14 -0.56
C PHE A 14 -16.94 9.97 -0.88
N PHE A 15 -16.11 9.54 -1.83
CA PHE A 15 -15.02 10.37 -2.34
C PHE A 15 -15.54 11.68 -2.94
N ILE A 16 -16.55 11.61 -3.82
CA ILE A 16 -17.19 12.79 -4.42
C ILE A 16 -17.79 13.68 -3.34
N LEU A 17 -18.46 13.12 -2.33
CA LEU A 17 -19.00 13.87 -1.20
C LEU A 17 -17.91 14.66 -0.47
N GLY A 18 -16.75 14.04 -0.21
CA GLY A 18 -15.63 14.71 0.46
C GLY A 18 -15.07 15.86 -0.38
N PHE A 19 -14.97 15.67 -1.69
CA PHE A 19 -14.57 16.72 -2.63
C PHE A 19 -15.57 17.89 -2.64
N VAL A 20 -16.86 17.59 -2.82
CA VAL A 20 -17.94 18.59 -2.85
C VAL A 20 -18.05 19.33 -1.52
N ALA A 21 -17.88 18.64 -0.38
CA ALA A 21 -17.89 19.25 0.94
C ALA A 21 -16.83 20.36 1.08
N ILE A 22 -15.65 20.20 0.48
CA ILE A 22 -14.62 21.24 0.47
C ILE A 22 -14.96 22.35 -0.53
N MET A 23 -15.46 22.02 -1.72
CA MET A 23 -15.89 23.01 -2.72
C MET A 23 -17.01 23.93 -2.21
N LEU A 24 -17.88 23.40 -1.33
CA LEU A 24 -18.94 24.17 -0.66
C LEU A 24 -18.44 24.94 0.58
N ASN A 25 -17.14 24.95 0.87
CA ASN A 25 -16.54 25.53 2.07
C ASN A 25 -17.16 25.01 3.38
N SER A 26 -17.53 23.72 3.43
CA SER A 26 -18.06 23.12 4.67
C SER A 26 -16.99 23.07 5.76
N ASN A 27 -17.44 22.94 7.01
CA ASN A 27 -16.58 22.69 8.17
C ASN A 27 -16.17 21.20 8.30
N LEU A 28 -16.38 20.37 7.28
CA LEU A 28 -16.02 18.96 7.31
C LEU A 28 -14.51 18.83 7.48
N SER A 29 -14.10 18.26 8.60
CA SER A 29 -12.71 17.98 8.93
C SER A 29 -12.62 16.59 9.55
N ILE A 30 -11.68 15.79 9.06
CA ILE A 30 -11.40 14.45 9.59
C ILE A 30 -10.03 14.56 10.28
N PRO A 31 -9.93 14.28 11.59
CA PRO A 31 -8.66 14.38 12.31
C PRO A 31 -7.61 13.39 11.78
N ASP A 32 -6.35 13.81 11.75
CA ASP A 32 -5.23 12.97 11.28
C ASP A 32 -5.10 11.65 12.06
N SER A 33 -5.42 11.65 13.35
CA SER A 33 -5.42 10.44 14.19
C SER A 33 -6.44 9.41 13.71
N VAL A 34 -7.62 9.85 13.28
CA VAL A 34 -8.66 8.99 12.71
C VAL A 34 -8.19 8.41 11.38
N VAL A 35 -7.59 9.23 10.52
CA VAL A 35 -7.03 8.75 9.24
C VAL A 35 -5.94 7.71 9.47
N LYS A 36 -5.01 7.96 10.40
CA LYS A 36 -3.95 6.99 10.76
C LYS A 36 -4.53 5.67 11.25
N PHE A 37 -5.54 5.71 12.11
CA PHE A 37 -6.24 4.51 12.59
C PHE A 37 -6.93 3.77 11.44
N VAL A 38 -7.65 4.49 10.57
CA VAL A 38 -8.35 3.91 9.43
C VAL A 38 -7.37 3.23 8.48
N SER A 39 -6.27 3.89 8.12
CA SER A 39 -5.21 3.30 7.31
C SER A 39 -4.61 2.07 7.97
N LEU A 40 -4.28 2.13 9.26
CA LEU A 40 -3.75 1.00 10.02
C LEU A 40 -4.69 -0.22 9.96
N TYR A 41 -5.99 0.00 10.20
CA TYR A 41 -6.98 -1.06 10.13
C TYR A 41 -7.10 -1.65 8.72
N LEU A 42 -7.15 -0.81 7.68
CA LEU A 42 -7.24 -1.28 6.29
C LEU A 42 -6.03 -2.13 5.90
N MET A 43 -4.82 -1.75 6.35
CA MET A 43 -3.59 -2.51 6.13
C MET A 43 -3.62 -3.86 6.88
N LEU A 44 -4.06 -3.85 8.13
CA LEU A 44 -4.27 -5.07 8.92
C LEU A 44 -5.29 -6.02 8.26
N SER A 45 -6.42 -5.48 7.80
CA SER A 45 -7.48 -6.24 7.13
C SER A 45 -7.00 -6.88 5.83
N ILE A 46 -6.31 -6.10 4.99
CA ILE A 46 -5.76 -6.57 3.72
C ILE A 46 -4.66 -7.60 3.93
N GLY A 47 -3.74 -7.34 4.87
CA GLY A 47 -2.68 -8.29 5.21
C GLY A 47 -3.28 -9.62 5.66
N PHE A 48 -4.22 -9.57 6.60
CA PHE A 48 -4.93 -10.76 7.09
C PHE A 48 -5.66 -11.54 5.99
N LYS A 49 -6.44 -10.87 5.13
CA LYS A 49 -7.05 -11.49 3.93
C LYS A 49 -6.01 -12.11 3.01
N GLY A 50 -4.91 -11.37 2.77
CA GLY A 50 -3.78 -11.84 1.97
C GLY A 50 -3.21 -13.15 2.53
N GLY A 51 -3.06 -13.25 3.85
CA GLY A 51 -2.60 -14.46 4.53
C GLY A 51 -3.51 -15.67 4.32
N ILE A 52 -4.82 -15.48 4.46
CA ILE A 52 -5.82 -16.51 4.21
C ILE A 52 -5.75 -16.95 2.74
N SER A 53 -5.80 -16.00 1.81
CA SER A 53 -5.74 -16.30 0.38
C SER A 53 -4.42 -16.96 -0.02
N LEU A 54 -3.31 -16.60 0.62
CA LEU A 54 -1.98 -17.18 0.37
C LEU A 54 -1.90 -18.65 0.77
N HIS A 55 -2.56 -19.06 1.85
CA HIS A 55 -2.62 -20.46 2.25
C HIS A 55 -3.36 -21.33 1.21
N HIS A 56 -4.42 -20.77 0.59
CA HIS A 56 -5.20 -21.47 -0.43
C HIS A 56 -4.61 -21.35 -1.85
N SER A 57 -3.77 -20.36 -2.11
CA SER A 57 -3.15 -20.12 -3.41
C SER A 57 -1.82 -20.85 -3.52
N SER A 58 -1.54 -21.49 -4.65
CA SER A 58 -0.18 -21.95 -4.92
C SER A 58 0.71 -20.74 -5.23
N LEU A 59 1.67 -20.46 -4.36
CA LEU A 59 2.79 -19.55 -4.69
C LEU A 59 3.62 -20.07 -5.87
N PHE A 60 3.55 -21.37 -6.14
CA PHE A 60 4.20 -22.04 -7.25
C PHE A 60 3.39 -21.87 -8.55
N GLY A 61 4.08 -21.77 -9.69
CA GLY A 61 3.48 -21.52 -11.00
C GLY A 61 3.38 -20.03 -11.34
N ASP A 62 2.22 -19.59 -11.82
CA ASP A 62 2.00 -18.21 -12.29
C ASP A 62 2.25 -17.15 -11.20
N GLY A 63 1.93 -17.47 -9.93
CA GLY A 63 2.19 -16.59 -8.79
C GLY A 63 3.66 -16.26 -8.60
N LEU A 64 4.55 -17.24 -8.79
CA LEU A 64 6.01 -17.04 -8.71
C LEU A 64 6.49 -16.12 -9.82
N ILE A 65 6.00 -16.32 -11.05
CA ILE A 65 6.37 -15.51 -12.22
C ILE A 65 5.92 -14.05 -12.00
N ILE A 66 4.70 -13.86 -11.51
CA ILE A 66 4.14 -12.54 -11.21
C ILE A 66 4.95 -11.84 -10.11
N ILE A 67 5.21 -12.50 -8.98
CA ILE A 67 6.01 -11.93 -7.88
C ILE A 67 7.44 -11.62 -8.34
N ALA A 68 8.08 -12.51 -9.11
CA ALA A 68 9.42 -12.28 -9.64
C ALA A 68 9.45 -11.08 -10.60
N THR A 69 8.44 -10.95 -11.45
CA THR A 69 8.29 -9.80 -12.36
C THR A 69 8.12 -8.51 -11.57
N ILE A 70 7.32 -8.53 -10.51
CA ILE A 70 7.11 -7.37 -9.63
C ILE A 70 8.39 -6.97 -8.91
N ILE A 71 9.14 -7.92 -8.34
CA ILE A 71 10.46 -7.64 -7.73
C ILE A 71 11.40 -7.00 -8.76
N ALA A 72 11.49 -7.62 -9.94
CA ALA A 72 12.34 -7.14 -11.01
C ALA A 72 11.97 -5.71 -11.41
N MET A 73 10.68 -5.43 -11.63
CA MET A 73 10.21 -4.09 -11.96
C MET A 73 10.44 -3.08 -10.82
N SER A 74 10.24 -3.48 -9.57
CA SER A 74 10.47 -2.61 -8.40
C SER A 74 11.94 -2.25 -8.21
N ALA A 75 12.87 -3.09 -8.70
CA ALA A 75 14.29 -2.78 -8.77
C ALA A 75 14.65 -1.97 -10.04
N LEU A 76 14.09 -2.32 -11.19
CA LEU A 76 14.40 -1.69 -12.48
C LEU A 76 13.90 -0.26 -12.57
N VAL A 77 12.68 0.02 -12.08
CA VAL A 77 12.04 1.34 -12.14
C VAL A 77 12.88 2.43 -11.47
N PRO A 78 13.35 2.27 -10.23
CA PRO A 78 14.26 3.23 -9.62
C PRO A 78 15.55 3.44 -10.40
N ILE A 79 16.14 2.35 -10.90
CA ILE A 79 17.42 2.37 -11.60
C ILE A 79 17.31 3.20 -12.88
N TYR A 80 16.39 2.87 -13.77
CA TYR A 80 16.27 3.61 -15.04
C TYR A 80 15.81 5.04 -14.79
N SER A 81 14.90 5.27 -13.83
CA SER A 81 14.41 6.61 -13.50
C SER A 81 15.56 7.51 -13.02
N TYR A 82 16.44 6.98 -12.18
CA TYR A 82 17.64 7.69 -11.75
C TYR A 82 18.56 8.05 -12.91
N PHE A 83 18.87 7.10 -13.80
CA PHE A 83 19.76 7.37 -14.93
C PHE A 83 19.21 8.39 -15.91
N ILE A 84 17.89 8.40 -16.12
CA ILE A 84 17.19 9.40 -16.96
C ILE A 84 17.23 10.78 -16.30
N LEU A 85 16.95 10.86 -14.99
CA LEU A 85 16.72 12.12 -14.30
C LEU A 85 17.99 12.77 -13.74
N LYS A 86 19.04 12.02 -13.43
CA LYS A 86 20.24 12.53 -12.72
C LYS A 86 20.91 13.71 -13.41
N LYS A 87 20.84 13.80 -14.75
CA LYS A 87 21.44 14.90 -15.52
C LYS A 87 20.64 16.19 -15.39
N LYS A 88 19.32 16.11 -15.19
CA LYS A 88 18.42 17.28 -15.11
C LYS A 88 18.16 17.72 -13.68
N LEU A 89 18.02 16.79 -12.76
CA LEU A 89 17.60 17.04 -11.37
C LEU A 89 18.74 16.86 -10.35
N GLY A 90 19.90 16.37 -10.78
CA GLY A 90 20.99 16.02 -9.88
C GLY A 90 20.81 14.64 -9.23
N VAL A 91 21.84 14.20 -8.51
CA VAL A 91 21.95 12.81 -8.01
C VAL A 91 20.92 12.52 -6.91
N VAL A 92 20.76 13.45 -5.95
CA VAL A 92 19.90 13.24 -4.78
C VAL A 92 18.43 13.19 -5.18
N ASP A 93 17.96 14.18 -5.94
CA ASP A 93 16.55 14.24 -6.36
C ASP A 93 16.19 13.09 -7.30
N ALA A 94 17.07 12.74 -8.23
CA ALA A 94 16.84 11.60 -9.11
C ALA A 94 16.78 10.26 -8.35
N ALA A 95 17.57 10.11 -7.28
CA ALA A 95 17.53 8.92 -6.44
C ALA A 95 16.24 8.86 -5.61
N ALA A 96 15.80 9.99 -5.04
CA ALA A 96 14.56 10.08 -4.28
C ALA A 96 13.33 9.78 -5.16
N ILE A 97 13.30 10.36 -6.37
CA ILE A 97 12.25 10.11 -7.36
C ILE A 97 12.27 8.64 -7.80
N GLY A 98 13.45 8.10 -8.13
CA GLY A 98 13.60 6.69 -8.49
C GLY A 98 13.07 5.76 -7.41
N ALA A 99 13.46 5.97 -6.15
CA ALA A 99 12.96 5.20 -5.02
C ALA A 99 11.44 5.31 -4.87
N THR A 100 10.88 6.51 -5.03
CA THR A 100 9.43 6.74 -4.91
C THR A 100 8.64 5.97 -5.97
N TYR A 101 9.11 5.95 -7.22
CA TYR A 101 8.41 5.26 -8.31
C TYR A 101 8.69 3.75 -8.40
N GLY A 102 9.73 3.24 -7.75
CA GLY A 102 9.92 1.79 -7.62
C GLY A 102 9.17 1.16 -6.45
N SER A 103 8.76 1.98 -5.47
CA SER A 103 7.84 1.51 -4.44
C SER A 103 6.40 1.57 -4.95
N ASN A 104 5.45 1.22 -4.08
CA ASN A 104 4.03 1.41 -4.33
C ASN A 104 3.42 2.37 -3.32
N SER A 105 2.18 2.76 -3.56
CA SER A 105 1.38 3.48 -2.58
C SER A 105 0.41 2.51 -1.93
N THR A 106 0.63 2.22 -0.65
CA THR A 106 -0.27 1.39 0.17
C THR A 106 -1.70 1.91 0.14
N LEU A 107 -1.88 3.24 0.17
CA LEU A 107 -3.20 3.87 0.08
C LEU A 107 -3.87 3.65 -1.28
N THR A 108 -3.09 3.68 -2.37
CA THR A 108 -3.60 3.39 -3.71
C THR A 108 -4.01 1.93 -3.84
N TYR A 109 -3.21 1.02 -3.30
CA TYR A 109 -3.55 -0.40 -3.26
C TYR A 109 -4.81 -0.65 -2.43
N ILE A 110 -4.91 -0.09 -1.22
CA ILE A 110 -6.10 -0.19 -0.36
C ILE A 110 -7.34 0.28 -1.12
N THR A 111 -7.23 1.40 -1.83
CA THR A 111 -8.33 1.97 -2.61
C THR A 111 -8.74 1.04 -3.75
N ALA A 112 -7.78 0.51 -4.52
CA ALA A 112 -8.04 -0.40 -5.63
C ALA A 112 -8.62 -1.74 -5.16
N ALA A 113 -8.00 -2.36 -4.16
CA ALA A 113 -8.48 -3.60 -3.53
C ALA A 113 -9.87 -3.40 -2.92
N GLY A 114 -10.10 -2.25 -2.29
CA GLY A 114 -11.38 -1.83 -1.76
C GLY A 114 -12.46 -1.69 -2.82
N PHE A 115 -12.13 -1.03 -3.93
CA PHE A 115 -13.03 -0.90 -5.08
C PHE A 115 -13.37 -2.25 -5.69
N LEU A 116 -12.38 -3.12 -5.95
CA LEU A 116 -12.63 -4.47 -6.48
C LEU A 116 -13.53 -5.29 -5.52
N THR A 117 -13.26 -5.21 -4.22
CA THR A 117 -14.09 -5.85 -3.18
C THR A 117 -15.53 -5.34 -3.23
N SER A 118 -15.75 -4.03 -3.37
CA SER A 118 -17.09 -3.44 -3.36
C SER A 118 -17.94 -3.79 -4.59
N ILE A 119 -17.30 -4.20 -5.69
CA ILE A 119 -17.99 -4.69 -6.90
C ILE A 119 -17.95 -6.23 -7.02
N GLY A 120 -17.47 -6.93 -5.99
CA GLY A 120 -17.43 -8.40 -5.97
C GLY A 120 -16.42 -9.03 -6.94
N VAL A 121 -15.39 -8.28 -7.35
CA VAL A 121 -14.31 -8.82 -8.18
C VAL A 121 -13.21 -9.38 -7.28
N GLU A 122 -13.03 -10.70 -7.34
CA GLU A 122 -11.94 -11.37 -6.66
C GLU A 122 -10.59 -11.06 -7.32
N TYR A 123 -9.55 -10.94 -6.49
CA TYR A 123 -8.17 -10.80 -6.92
C TYR A 123 -7.31 -11.79 -6.15
N ALA A 124 -6.23 -12.25 -6.79
CA ALA A 124 -5.44 -13.32 -6.23
C ALA A 124 -4.66 -12.88 -4.97
N GLY A 125 -4.55 -13.78 -3.99
CA GLY A 125 -3.93 -13.51 -2.69
C GLY A 125 -2.46 -13.08 -2.76
N TYR A 126 -1.74 -13.50 -3.80
CA TYR A 126 -0.36 -13.08 -4.04
C TYR A 126 -0.23 -11.58 -4.34
N MET A 127 -1.32 -10.86 -4.63
CA MET A 127 -1.28 -9.40 -4.81
C MET A 127 -0.99 -8.66 -3.49
N THR A 128 -1.38 -9.21 -2.35
CA THR A 128 -0.99 -8.65 -1.04
C THR A 128 0.49 -8.93 -0.75
N VAL A 129 1.01 -10.07 -1.21
CA VAL A 129 2.46 -10.36 -1.15
C VAL A 129 3.23 -9.41 -2.06
N ALA A 130 2.73 -9.17 -3.27
CA ALA A 130 3.30 -8.21 -4.20
C ALA A 130 3.45 -6.83 -3.57
N LEU A 131 2.40 -6.33 -2.89
CA LEU A 131 2.42 -5.06 -2.18
C LEU A 131 3.62 -4.92 -1.23
N VAL A 132 3.84 -5.93 -0.37
CA VAL A 132 4.96 -5.95 0.58
C VAL A 132 6.30 -6.01 -0.15
N VAL A 133 6.40 -6.88 -1.13
CA VAL A 133 7.65 -7.20 -1.79
C VAL A 133 8.15 -6.07 -2.68
N MET A 134 7.26 -5.23 -3.23
CA MET A 134 7.62 -4.04 -4.02
C MET A 134 8.37 -2.98 -3.20
N GLU A 135 8.12 -2.90 -1.89
CA GLU A 135 8.68 -1.86 -1.03
C GLU A 135 10.17 -2.09 -0.77
N THR A 136 10.59 -3.37 -0.68
CA THR A 136 11.96 -3.74 -0.32
C THR A 136 13.01 -3.32 -1.37
N PRO A 137 12.85 -3.61 -2.68
CA PRO A 137 13.80 -3.16 -3.70
C PRO A 137 13.96 -1.64 -3.78
N ALA A 138 12.85 -0.90 -3.64
CA ALA A 138 12.84 0.56 -3.69
C ALA A 138 13.59 1.18 -2.51
N ILE A 139 13.38 0.64 -1.31
CA ILE A 139 14.11 1.02 -0.10
C ILE A 139 15.60 0.71 -0.25
N ILE A 140 15.95 -0.51 -0.69
CA ILE A 140 17.35 -0.89 -0.92
C ILE A 140 18.01 0.08 -1.89
N PHE A 141 17.32 0.41 -2.98
CA PHE A 141 17.81 1.40 -3.95
C PHE A 141 18.06 2.75 -3.29
N ALA A 142 17.09 3.28 -2.52
CA ALA A 142 17.25 4.54 -1.80
C ALA A 142 18.48 4.53 -0.88
N ILE A 143 18.67 3.44 -0.14
CA ILE A 143 19.79 3.26 0.79
C ILE A 143 21.14 3.23 0.07
N VAL A 144 21.24 2.47 -1.02
CA VAL A 144 22.45 2.36 -1.84
C VAL A 144 22.81 3.73 -2.40
N MET A 145 21.83 4.46 -2.94
CA MET A 145 22.05 5.78 -3.51
C MET A 145 22.44 6.82 -2.44
N ALA A 146 21.79 6.78 -1.27
CA ALA A 146 22.16 7.63 -0.14
C ALA A 146 23.61 7.37 0.30
N HIS A 147 24.02 6.11 0.42
CA HIS A 147 25.40 5.73 0.76
C HIS A 147 26.42 6.23 -0.27
N LEU A 148 26.12 6.08 -1.55
CA LEU A 148 26.97 6.57 -2.63
C LEU A 148 27.11 8.10 -2.58
N ALA A 149 26.04 8.82 -2.24
CA ALA A 149 26.05 10.27 -2.12
C ALA A 149 26.80 10.79 -0.87
N THR A 150 26.86 10.00 0.21
CA THR A 150 27.52 10.38 1.47
C THR A 150 28.92 9.79 1.66
N ARG A 151 29.44 9.02 0.69
CA ARG A 151 30.81 8.47 0.71
C ARG A 151 31.83 9.60 0.98
N GLY A 152 32.50 9.54 2.13
CA GLY A 152 33.52 10.52 2.56
C GLY A 152 33.08 11.60 3.56
N LYS A 153 31.80 11.64 3.97
CA LYS A 153 31.32 12.57 5.01
C LYS A 153 31.21 11.87 6.38
N LYS A 154 31.68 12.53 7.46
CA LYS A 154 31.72 11.99 8.84
C LYS A 154 30.34 11.62 9.46
N ASN A 155 29.23 12.00 8.84
CA ASN A 155 27.85 11.75 9.32
C ASN A 155 27.02 10.83 8.40
N ALA A 156 27.67 9.91 7.67
CA ALA A 156 26.92 8.91 6.90
C ALA A 156 26.20 7.93 7.84
N GLN A 157 24.87 7.89 7.79
CA GLN A 157 24.05 6.91 8.51
C GLN A 157 24.39 5.51 7.98
N SER A 158 24.60 4.54 8.86
CA SER A 158 25.08 3.21 8.44
C SER A 158 24.01 2.44 7.66
N THR A 159 24.41 1.71 6.61
CA THR A 159 23.52 0.88 5.77
C THR A 159 22.63 -0.05 6.61
N PRO A 160 23.17 -0.72 7.66
CA PRO A 160 22.36 -1.56 8.53
C PRO A 160 21.28 -0.80 9.32
N ALA A 161 21.55 0.45 9.73
CA ALA A 161 20.58 1.24 10.47
C ALA A 161 19.37 1.59 9.61
N VAL A 162 19.59 1.95 8.33
CA VAL A 162 18.50 2.30 7.42
C VAL A 162 17.70 1.06 6.99
N ILE A 163 18.37 -0.09 6.78
CA ILE A 163 17.67 -1.37 6.53
C ILE A 163 16.82 -1.76 7.75
N LYS A 164 17.37 -1.62 8.96
CA LYS A 164 16.62 -1.90 10.18
C LYS A 164 15.40 -1.00 10.28
N GLU A 165 15.57 0.30 10.09
CA GLU A 165 14.49 1.29 10.15
C GLU A 165 13.35 0.93 9.19
N ALA A 166 13.68 0.63 7.94
CA ALA A 166 12.73 0.17 6.94
C ALA A 166 11.99 -1.13 7.32
N LEU A 167 12.71 -2.14 7.82
CA LEU A 167 12.10 -3.40 8.26
C LEU A 167 11.28 -3.25 9.54
N THR A 168 11.58 -2.23 10.35
CA THR A 168 10.84 -1.90 11.58
C THR A 168 9.73 -0.88 11.36
N ASP A 169 9.44 -0.49 10.12
CA ASP A 169 8.32 0.39 9.83
C ASP A 169 7.00 -0.23 10.31
N GLY A 170 6.23 0.54 11.08
CA GLY A 170 5.01 0.03 11.71
C GLY A 170 3.94 -0.40 10.72
N THR A 171 3.86 0.25 9.56
CA THR A 171 2.93 -0.11 8.49
C THR A 171 3.32 -1.44 7.88
N LEU A 172 4.60 -1.61 7.56
CA LEU A 172 5.13 -2.86 7.01
C LEU A 172 4.98 -4.02 8.01
N LEU A 173 5.32 -3.80 9.28
CA LEU A 173 5.19 -4.79 10.35
C LEU A 173 3.75 -5.26 10.54
N VAL A 174 2.79 -4.33 10.51
CA VAL A 174 1.36 -4.67 10.66
C VAL A 174 0.85 -5.43 9.45
N LEU A 175 1.23 -5.01 8.24
CA LEU A 175 0.83 -5.68 7.00
C LEU A 175 1.39 -7.12 6.93
N VAL A 176 2.70 -7.29 7.15
CA VAL A 176 3.35 -8.62 7.14
C VAL A 176 2.87 -9.48 8.32
N GLY A 177 2.79 -8.88 9.51
CA GLY A 177 2.36 -9.58 10.72
C GLY A 177 0.92 -10.09 10.60
N SER A 178 -0.02 -9.26 10.14
CA SER A 178 -1.40 -9.68 9.91
C SER A 178 -1.52 -10.75 8.82
N MET A 179 -0.70 -10.68 7.77
CA MET A 179 -0.61 -11.72 6.74
C MET A 179 -0.13 -13.06 7.29
N LEU A 180 0.92 -13.06 8.12
CA LEU A 180 1.39 -14.29 8.78
C LEU A 180 0.32 -14.86 9.72
N ILE A 181 -0.36 -14.01 10.49
CA ILE A 181 -1.47 -14.43 11.37
C ILE A 181 -2.60 -15.06 10.55
N GLY A 182 -3.03 -14.41 9.45
CA GLY A 182 -4.07 -14.95 8.57
C GLY A 182 -3.70 -16.30 7.97
N TYR A 183 -2.45 -16.45 7.54
CA TYR A 183 -1.93 -17.72 7.04
C TYR A 183 -1.96 -18.82 8.11
N ILE A 184 -1.44 -18.53 9.31
CA ILE A 184 -1.39 -19.48 10.43
C ILE A 184 -2.78 -19.90 10.87
N LEU A 185 -3.71 -18.96 11.04
CA LEU A 185 -5.08 -19.28 11.46
C LEU A 185 -5.80 -20.18 10.45
N THR A 186 -5.54 -19.98 9.16
CA THR A 186 -6.08 -20.82 8.08
C THR A 186 -5.45 -22.21 8.11
N ALA A 187 -4.14 -22.32 8.33
CA ALA A 187 -3.46 -23.60 8.49
C ALA A 187 -3.97 -24.40 9.70
N LEU A 188 -4.45 -23.71 10.74
CA LEU A 188 -5.05 -24.31 11.94
C LEU A 188 -6.56 -24.61 11.79
N GLY A 189 -7.20 -24.25 10.67
CA GLY A 189 -8.64 -24.45 10.46
C GLY A 189 -9.54 -23.54 11.31
N THR A 190 -9.00 -22.40 11.76
CA THR A 190 -9.69 -21.42 12.64
C THR A 190 -10.02 -20.11 11.93
N GLU A 191 -9.94 -20.11 10.60
CA GLU A 191 -10.15 -18.94 9.74
C GLU A 191 -11.58 -18.38 9.80
N LYS A 192 -12.56 -19.12 10.34
CA LYS A 192 -13.97 -18.69 10.49
C LYS A 192 -14.31 -18.16 11.89
N SER A 193 -13.32 -17.73 12.66
CA SER A 193 -13.58 -17.08 13.95
C SER A 193 -14.34 -15.76 13.78
N PRO A 194 -15.17 -15.32 14.75
CA PRO A 194 -15.80 -13.99 14.68
C PRO A 194 -14.79 -12.85 14.48
N LEU A 195 -13.56 -13.05 14.96
CA LEU A 195 -12.45 -12.11 14.78
C LEU A 195 -12.00 -12.01 13.32
N SER A 196 -12.00 -13.10 12.55
CA SER A 196 -11.65 -13.06 11.14
C SER A 196 -12.72 -12.36 10.30
N THR A 197 -14.00 -12.51 10.63
CA THR A 197 -15.10 -11.75 10.03
C THR A 197 -15.04 -10.28 10.42
N PHE A 198 -14.59 -9.95 11.64
CA PHE A 198 -14.39 -8.56 12.03
C PHE A 198 -13.21 -7.91 11.29
N ILE A 199 -12.11 -8.64 11.11
CA ILE A 199 -10.90 -8.14 10.46
C ILE A 199 -11.09 -8.08 8.94
N GLY A 200 -11.66 -9.12 8.32
CA GLY A 200 -11.79 -9.27 6.88
C GLY A 200 -13.20 -9.07 6.30
N GLY A 201 -14.24 -8.96 7.12
CA GLY A 201 -15.62 -8.82 6.66
C GLY A 201 -16.05 -7.37 6.48
N ASP A 202 -17.31 -7.09 6.85
CA ASP A 202 -18.03 -5.87 6.50
C ASP A 202 -17.41 -4.56 7.01
N MET A 203 -16.65 -4.63 8.11
CA MET A 203 -15.98 -3.44 8.67
C MET A 203 -14.91 -2.88 7.72
N PHE A 204 -14.30 -3.70 6.87
CA PHE A 204 -13.39 -3.23 5.83
C PHE A 204 -14.05 -2.20 4.91
N THR A 205 -15.26 -2.50 4.43
CA THR A 205 -16.02 -1.60 3.55
C THR A 205 -16.41 -0.31 4.26
N GLY A 206 -16.81 -0.39 5.54
CA GLY A 206 -17.11 0.80 6.34
C GLY A 206 -15.89 1.71 6.53
N MET A 207 -14.73 1.13 6.84
CA MET A 207 -13.47 1.88 7.02
C MET A 207 -12.97 2.47 5.71
N LEU A 208 -13.16 1.76 4.59
CA LEU A 208 -12.85 2.24 3.25
C LEU A 208 -13.67 3.49 2.89
N VAL A 209 -14.94 3.53 3.28
CA VAL A 209 -15.81 4.70 3.04
C VAL A 209 -15.27 5.95 3.73
N PHE A 210 -14.87 5.85 5.01
CA PHE A 210 -14.26 6.98 5.73
C PHE A 210 -12.94 7.41 5.10
N PHE A 211 -12.14 6.43 4.66
CA PHE A 211 -10.88 6.68 3.98
C PHE A 211 -11.08 7.45 2.66
N LEU A 212 -12.02 7.00 1.83
CA LEU A 212 -12.34 7.63 0.54
C LEU A 212 -12.96 9.02 0.70
N LEU A 213 -13.83 9.21 1.70
CA LEU A 213 -14.34 10.52 2.08
C LEU A 213 -13.18 11.48 2.40
N TYR A 214 -12.23 11.05 3.24
CA TYR A 214 -11.03 11.85 3.55
C TYR A 214 -10.21 12.18 2.31
N MET A 215 -9.95 11.19 1.44
CA MET A 215 -9.23 11.41 0.18
C MET A 215 -9.91 12.45 -0.71
N GLY A 216 -11.25 12.45 -0.76
CA GLY A 216 -12.04 13.47 -1.44
C GLY A 216 -11.76 14.87 -0.89
N THR A 217 -11.72 15.03 0.43
CA THR A 217 -11.40 16.33 1.05
C THR A 217 -9.98 16.81 0.72
N LEU A 218 -9.00 15.90 0.66
CA LEU A 218 -7.62 16.24 0.30
C LEU A 218 -7.51 16.75 -1.12
N VAL A 219 -8.22 16.11 -2.06
CA VAL A 219 -8.27 16.56 -3.46
C VAL A 219 -8.97 17.91 -3.55
N GLY A 220 -10.11 18.09 -2.88
CA GLY A 220 -10.84 19.35 -2.88
C GLY A 220 -10.01 20.54 -2.38
N LYS A 221 -9.13 20.34 -1.38
CA LYS A 221 -8.25 21.41 -0.86
C LYS A 221 -7.16 21.87 -1.84
N ARG A 222 -6.92 21.15 -2.93
CA ARG A 222 -5.92 21.49 -3.95
C ARG A 222 -6.49 22.28 -5.13
N PHE A 223 -7.80 22.49 -5.17
CA PHE A 223 -8.53 23.32 -6.12
C PHE A 223 -9.07 24.56 -5.41
#